data_AF-A0AB40EBX5-F1
#
_entry.id   AF-A0AB40EBX5-F1
#
_cell.length_a   1.000
_cell.length_b   1.000
_cell.length_c   1.000
_cell.angle_alpha   90.00
_cell.angle_beta   90.00
_cell.angle_gamma   90.00
#
_symmetry.space_group_name_H-M   'P 1'
#
loop_
_entity.id
_entity.type
_entity.pdbx_description
1 polymer ?
#
loop_
_entity_poly.entity_id
_entity_poly.type
_entity_poly.pdbx_seq_one_letter_code
_entity_poly.pdbx_strand_id
1 'polypeptide(L)'
;HGRQTFTPYLYNLAIDKKQCSCKITTTLYGDIESDSFIIGVPTDEEQATGLERRALQALKKGRDPYSILKPKQYAGTKDDPHIVPGINNKRLVGCLCEEDNTAIVWFWLHEGEPQRCPECGSHYLFVRHELPD
;
A
#
# COMPACT_ATOMS: atom_id res chain seq x y z
N HIS A 1 60.28 -0.56 6.68
CA HIS A 1 59.91 -1.90 6.19
C HIS A 1 58.63 -1.73 5.40
N GLY A 2 58.39 -2.22 4.19
CA GLY A 2 59.06 -3.10 3.26
C GLY A 2 58.02 -3.33 2.14
N ARG A 3 58.45 -3.29 0.88
CA ARG A 3 57.62 -3.43 -0.34
C ARG A 3 57.03 -4.84 -0.49
N GLN A 4 55.86 -4.92 -1.16
CA GLN A 4 55.42 -5.92 -2.16
C GLN A 4 53.98 -5.52 -2.60
N THR A 5 53.73 -4.78 -3.68
CA THR A 5 53.63 -5.13 -5.12
C THR A 5 52.82 -6.39 -5.47
N PHE A 6 51.67 -6.22 -6.13
CA PHE A 6 51.24 -7.08 -7.26
C PHE A 6 50.41 -6.25 -8.26
N THR A 7 50.70 -6.46 -9.54
CA THR A 7 50.30 -5.71 -10.74
C THR A 7 48.96 -6.17 -11.34
N PRO A 8 48.40 -5.48 -12.36
CA PRO A 8 46.97 -5.52 -12.73
C PRO A 8 46.68 -6.49 -13.87
N TYR A 9 45.44 -6.98 -13.94
CA TYR A 9 44.86 -7.54 -15.16
C TYR A 9 43.78 -6.60 -15.69
N LEU A 10 44.11 -5.92 -16.78
CA LEU A 10 43.20 -5.19 -17.65
C LEU A 10 42.45 -6.19 -18.53
N TYR A 11 41.12 -6.05 -18.63
CA TYR A 11 40.42 -6.24 -19.90
C TYR A 11 39.44 -5.08 -20.08
N ASN A 12 39.67 -4.33 -21.15
CA ASN A 12 38.84 -3.23 -21.62
C ASN A 12 37.55 -3.78 -22.23
N LEU A 13 36.41 -3.13 -21.95
CA LEU A 13 35.35 -2.96 -22.94
C LEU A 13 34.84 -1.53 -22.83
N ALA A 14 35.22 -0.75 -23.84
CA ALA A 14 34.77 0.60 -24.06
C ALA A 14 33.26 0.61 -24.25
N ILE A 15 32.55 1.41 -23.46
CA ILE A 15 31.23 1.90 -23.84
C ILE A 15 31.45 3.33 -24.36
N ASP A 16 31.39 3.42 -25.68
CA ASP A 16 31.49 4.61 -26.51
C ASP A 16 30.57 5.71 -25.98
N LYS A 17 31.16 6.83 -25.55
CA LYS A 17 30.44 8.06 -25.18
C LYS A 17 29.88 8.71 -26.44
N LYS A 18 28.84 8.13 -27.04
CA LYS A 18 28.01 8.84 -28.02
C LYS A 18 26.98 9.69 -27.27
N GLN A 19 27.41 10.93 -27.05
CA GLN A 19 26.63 12.16 -26.97
C GLN A 19 25.13 11.99 -27.29
N CYS A 20 24.31 11.83 -26.26
CA CYS A 20 22.88 12.11 -26.35
C CYS A 20 22.66 13.51 -25.77
N SER A 21 22.58 14.49 -26.66
CA SER A 21 22.21 15.87 -26.34
C SER A 21 20.70 15.95 -26.16
N CYS A 22 20.21 15.81 -24.93
CA CYS A 22 18.86 16.24 -24.60
C CYS A 22 18.94 17.67 -24.05
N LYS A 23 18.61 18.65 -24.90
CA LYS A 23 18.45 20.04 -24.49
C LYS A 23 17.25 20.15 -23.56
N ILE A 24 17.50 20.48 -22.29
CA ILE A 24 16.48 20.90 -21.35
C ILE A 24 15.99 22.27 -21.81
N THR A 25 14.76 22.35 -22.29
CA THR A 25 14.09 23.62 -22.57
C THR A 25 12.90 23.74 -21.65
N THR A 26 13.09 24.38 -20.51
CA THR A 26 12.00 24.85 -19.65
C THR A 26 11.30 25.99 -20.38
N THR A 27 10.03 25.80 -20.75
CA THR A 27 9.13 26.92 -21.02
C THR A 27 8.10 26.97 -19.91
N LEU A 28 8.15 28.09 -19.17
CA LEU A 28 7.19 28.52 -18.17
C LEU A 28 5.90 28.93 -18.89
N TYR A 29 4.74 28.35 -18.59
CA TYR A 29 3.41 28.98 -18.68
C TYR A 29 2.32 28.00 -18.19
N GLY A 30 1.53 28.42 -17.18
CA GLY A 30 0.21 27.88 -16.86
C GLY A 30 0.17 26.84 -15.73
N ASP A 31 -0.62 27.13 -14.71
CA ASP A 31 -1.10 26.15 -13.72
C ASP A 31 -1.86 25.04 -14.45
N ILE A 32 -1.36 23.80 -14.41
CA ILE A 32 -1.99 22.64 -15.06
C ILE A 32 -2.19 21.55 -14.01
N GLU A 33 -3.41 21.48 -13.47
CA GLU A 33 -4.04 20.21 -13.11
C GLU A 33 -4.21 19.40 -14.40
N SER A 34 -3.43 18.35 -14.57
CA SER A 34 -3.79 17.11 -15.29
C SER A 34 -2.52 16.31 -15.56
N ASP A 35 -2.57 15.01 -15.27
CA ASP A 35 -1.58 14.01 -15.64
C ASP A 35 -0.95 14.29 -17.01
N SER A 36 0.35 14.56 -17.00
CA SER A 36 1.09 14.96 -18.18
C SER A 36 1.25 13.77 -19.12
N PHE A 37 0.58 13.85 -20.27
CA PHE A 37 0.75 12.93 -21.39
C PHE A 37 2.12 13.16 -22.06
N ILE A 38 3.20 12.68 -21.43
CA ILE A 38 4.50 12.58 -22.10
C ILE A 38 4.42 11.43 -23.11
N ILE A 39 4.43 11.77 -24.40
CA ILE A 39 4.38 10.80 -25.50
C ILE A 39 5.54 9.81 -25.35
N GLY A 40 5.23 8.56 -25.00
CA GLY A 40 6.18 7.44 -24.92
C GLY A 40 6.45 6.88 -23.53
N VAL A 41 5.88 7.46 -22.46
CA VAL A 41 5.89 6.83 -21.12
C VAL A 41 4.59 6.04 -20.95
N PRO A 42 4.64 4.71 -20.71
CA PRO A 42 3.43 3.91 -20.52
C PRO A 42 2.74 4.27 -19.20
N THR A 43 1.42 4.23 -19.21
CA THR A 43 0.60 4.45 -18.01
C THR A 43 0.56 3.21 -17.11
N ASP A 44 0.21 3.39 -15.84
CA ASP A 44 0.05 2.27 -14.90
C ASP A 44 -1.05 1.30 -15.36
N GLU A 45 -2.11 1.78 -16.02
CA GLU A 45 -3.12 0.92 -16.63
C GLU A 45 -2.55 -0.03 -17.70
N GLU A 46 -1.54 0.41 -18.44
CA GLU A 46 -0.94 -0.33 -19.54
C GLU A 46 0.15 -1.30 -19.07
N GLN A 47 0.97 -0.89 -18.09
CA GLN A 47 2.16 -1.64 -17.69
C GLN A 47 2.06 -2.32 -16.32
N ALA A 48 1.14 -1.93 -15.42
CA ALA A 48 1.03 -2.58 -14.13
C ALA A 48 0.66 -4.06 -14.27
N THR A 49 1.30 -4.92 -13.48
CA THR A 49 1.07 -6.37 -13.49
C THR A 49 0.92 -6.92 -12.07
N GLY A 50 0.56 -8.21 -11.94
CA GLY A 50 0.48 -8.89 -10.65
C GLY A 50 -0.50 -8.24 -9.67
N LEU A 51 -0.07 -8.12 -8.40
CA LEU A 51 -0.88 -7.56 -7.32
C LEU A 51 -1.17 -6.07 -7.51
N GLU A 52 -0.22 -5.32 -8.07
CA GLU A 52 -0.35 -3.90 -8.36
C GLU A 52 -1.53 -3.64 -9.29
N ARG A 53 -1.58 -4.35 -10.43
CA ARG A 53 -2.71 -4.26 -11.37
C ARG A 53 -4.05 -4.60 -10.69
N ARG A 54 -4.09 -5.65 -9.87
CA ARG A 54 -5.32 -6.08 -9.19
C ARG A 54 -5.80 -5.04 -8.16
N ALA A 55 -4.88 -4.48 -7.39
CA ALA A 55 -5.18 -3.43 -6.42
C ALA A 55 -5.72 -2.17 -7.12
N LEU A 56 -5.05 -1.70 -8.18
CA LEU A 56 -5.49 -0.55 -8.98
C LEU A 56 -6.89 -0.78 -9.57
N GLN A 57 -7.15 -1.96 -10.14
CA GLN A 57 -8.47 -2.30 -10.67
C GLN A 57 -9.55 -2.41 -9.60
N ALA A 58 -9.23 -2.91 -8.41
CA ALA A 58 -10.17 -3.00 -7.31
C ALA A 58 -10.53 -1.60 -6.79
N LEU A 59 -9.53 -0.75 -6.59
CA LEU A 59 -9.71 0.64 -6.16
C LEU A 59 -10.52 1.45 -7.18
N LYS A 60 -10.27 1.24 -8.48
CA LYS A 60 -11.09 1.85 -9.56
C LYS A 60 -12.56 1.44 -9.52
N LYS A 61 -12.86 0.24 -9.00
CA LYS A 61 -14.22 -0.25 -8.75
C LYS A 61 -14.78 0.16 -7.37
N GLY A 62 -14.03 0.96 -6.60
CA GLY A 62 -14.39 1.38 -5.25
C GLY A 62 -14.32 0.27 -4.20
N ARG A 63 -13.56 -0.80 -4.46
CA ARG A 63 -13.36 -1.93 -3.52
C ARG A 63 -11.93 -1.94 -3.01
N ASP A 64 -11.76 -2.35 -1.75
CA ASP A 64 -10.46 -2.48 -1.11
C ASP A 64 -10.26 -3.89 -0.51
N PRO A 65 -10.04 -4.91 -1.36
CA PRO A 65 -9.84 -6.29 -0.89
C PRO A 65 -8.54 -6.45 -0.11
N TYR A 66 -7.55 -5.58 -0.31
CA TYR A 66 -6.22 -5.68 0.28
C TYR A 66 -6.02 -4.78 1.51
N SER A 67 -7.08 -4.16 2.04
CA SER A 67 -7.05 -3.30 3.24
C SER A 67 -6.03 -2.15 3.16
N ILE A 68 -5.92 -1.51 1.99
CA ILE A 68 -5.05 -0.36 1.73
C ILE A 68 -5.62 0.92 2.37
N LEU A 69 -6.94 1.06 2.39
CA LEU A 69 -7.64 2.22 2.91
C LEU A 69 -7.90 2.09 4.41
N LYS A 70 -8.12 3.24 5.06
CA LYS A 70 -8.55 3.25 6.46
C LYS A 70 -9.89 2.52 6.59
N PRO A 71 -10.07 1.64 7.59
CA PRO A 71 -11.35 1.01 7.84
C PRO A 71 -12.48 2.01 8.01
N LYS A 72 -13.68 1.64 7.56
CA LYS A 72 -14.90 2.42 7.78
C LYS A 72 -15.15 2.60 9.28
N GLN A 73 -15.60 3.79 9.67
CA GLN A 73 -16.02 4.08 11.04
C GLN A 73 -17.44 3.56 11.27
N TYR A 74 -17.65 2.95 12.43
CA TYR A 74 -18.92 2.43 12.93
C TYR A 74 -19.15 2.99 14.34
N ALA A 75 -20.38 2.94 14.84
CA ALA A 75 -20.68 3.40 16.19
C ALA A 75 -20.10 2.49 17.29
N GLY A 76 -19.82 1.21 16.98
CA GLY A 76 -19.27 0.25 17.95
C GLY A 76 -20.31 -0.24 18.96
N THR A 77 -21.59 -0.05 18.67
CA THR A 77 -22.71 -0.52 19.51
C THR A 77 -23.05 -1.98 19.20
N LYS A 78 -23.93 -2.59 19.99
CA LYS A 78 -24.38 -3.96 19.74
C LYS A 78 -25.11 -4.10 18.39
N ASP A 79 -25.87 -3.08 18.01
CA ASP A 79 -26.67 -3.06 16.79
C ASP A 79 -25.85 -2.62 15.57
N ASP A 80 -24.82 -1.78 15.78
CA ASP A 80 -23.86 -1.33 14.75
C ASP A 80 -22.40 -1.60 15.19
N PRO A 81 -21.96 -2.87 15.18
CA PRO A 81 -20.60 -3.25 15.57
C PRO A 81 -19.59 -2.87 14.47
N HIS A 82 -18.32 -2.72 14.85
CA HIS A 82 -17.24 -2.57 13.88
C HIS A 82 -17.09 -3.83 13.04
N ILE A 83 -17.36 -3.71 11.74
CA ILE A 83 -17.21 -4.84 10.80
C ILE A 83 -15.75 -5.01 10.42
N VAL A 84 -15.19 -6.17 10.72
CA VAL A 84 -13.81 -6.53 10.46
C VAL A 84 -13.76 -7.64 9.40
N PRO A 85 -13.46 -7.32 8.13
CA PRO A 85 -13.37 -8.33 7.09
C PRO A 85 -12.12 -9.22 7.28
N GLY A 86 -12.17 -10.48 6.90
CA GLY A 86 -10.98 -11.34 6.89
C GLY A 86 -11.17 -12.63 6.10
N ILE A 87 -10.06 -13.24 5.67
CA ILE A 87 -10.07 -14.46 4.85
C ILE A 87 -10.03 -15.72 5.71
N ASN A 88 -9.37 -15.61 6.88
CA ASN A 88 -9.20 -16.68 7.85
C ASN A 88 -10.38 -16.75 8.84
N ASN A 89 -10.27 -17.59 9.87
CA ASN A 89 -11.30 -17.73 10.91
C ASN A 89 -11.13 -16.73 12.08
N LYS A 90 -10.04 -15.95 12.07
CA LYS A 90 -9.74 -14.91 13.05
C LYS A 90 -8.83 -13.82 12.47
N ARG A 91 -8.93 -12.60 13.00
CA ARG A 91 -8.08 -11.46 12.64
C ARG A 91 -7.67 -10.69 13.90
N LEU A 92 -6.42 -10.22 13.92
CA LEU A 92 -5.93 -9.36 15.00
C LEU A 92 -6.55 -7.96 14.84
N VAL A 93 -7.17 -7.46 15.90
CA VAL A 93 -7.82 -6.15 15.94
C VAL A 93 -7.05 -5.25 16.91
N GLY A 94 -6.81 -4.01 16.48
CA GLY A 94 -6.31 -2.93 17.33
C GLY A 94 -7.43 -1.92 17.59
N CYS A 95 -7.82 -1.76 18.85
CA CYS A 95 -8.80 -0.76 19.28
C CYS A 95 -8.07 0.43 19.90
N LEU A 96 -8.29 1.61 19.32
CA LEU A 96 -7.94 2.89 19.93
C LEU A 96 -9.21 3.43 20.62
N CYS A 97 -9.28 3.29 21.94
CA CYS A 97 -10.53 3.47 22.68
C CYS A 97 -11.04 4.92 22.68
N GLU A 98 -10.12 5.88 22.68
CA GLU A 98 -10.36 7.32 22.63
C GLU A 98 -9.37 7.93 21.64
N GLU A 99 -9.71 9.04 21.00
CA GLU A 99 -8.90 9.64 19.93
C GLU A 99 -7.50 10.05 20.40
N ASP A 100 -7.38 10.52 21.65
CA ASP A 100 -6.13 11.00 22.23
C ASP A 100 -5.32 9.90 22.95
N ASN A 101 -5.80 8.66 22.96
CA ASN A 101 -5.06 7.57 23.59
C ASN A 101 -3.77 7.27 22.80
N THR A 102 -2.69 6.98 23.52
CA THR A 102 -1.41 6.60 22.92
C THR A 102 -1.21 5.08 22.86
N ALA A 103 -2.01 4.34 23.63
CA ALA A 103 -1.97 2.89 23.71
C ALA A 103 -3.09 2.25 22.86
N ILE A 104 -2.71 1.25 22.05
CA ILE A 104 -3.66 0.45 21.26
C ILE A 104 -3.92 -0.85 22.02
N VAL A 105 -5.20 -1.17 22.20
CA VAL A 105 -5.64 -2.44 22.79
C VAL A 105 -5.71 -3.50 21.70
N TRP A 106 -4.91 -4.55 21.81
CA TRP A 106 -4.83 -5.63 20.83
C TRP A 106 -5.54 -6.89 21.31
N PHE A 107 -6.38 -7.49 20.47
CA PHE A 107 -7.01 -8.77 20.76
C PHE A 107 -7.33 -9.55 19.48
N TRP A 108 -7.49 -10.86 19.61
CA TRP A 108 -7.93 -11.73 18.52
C TRP A 108 -9.45 -11.69 18.40
N LEU A 109 -9.94 -11.29 17.23
CA LEU A 109 -11.34 -11.38 16.85
C LEU A 109 -11.55 -12.67 16.05
N HIS A 110 -12.47 -13.50 16.51
CA HIS A 110 -12.83 -14.78 15.92
C HIS A 110 -14.14 -14.65 15.12
N GLU A 111 -14.32 -15.56 14.17
CA GLU A 111 -15.58 -15.75 13.47
C GLU A 111 -16.70 -16.19 14.43
N GLY A 112 -17.92 -15.66 14.22
CA GLY A 112 -19.09 -15.99 15.02
C GLY A 112 -19.78 -14.74 15.59
N GLU A 113 -20.12 -14.80 16.88
CA GLU A 113 -20.82 -13.72 17.56
C GLU A 113 -19.93 -12.47 17.76
N PRO A 114 -20.51 -11.26 17.80
CA PRO A 114 -19.75 -10.05 18.07
C PRO A 114 -18.98 -10.12 19.40
N GLN A 115 -17.70 -9.78 19.36
CA GLN A 115 -16.84 -9.71 20.54
C GLN A 115 -16.62 -8.25 20.94
N ARG A 116 -16.24 -8.03 22.20
CA ARG A 116 -16.04 -6.69 22.75
C ARG A 116 -14.57 -6.40 23.02
N CYS A 117 -14.18 -5.15 22.83
CA CYS A 117 -12.89 -4.65 23.32
C CYS A 117 -12.83 -4.81 24.86
N PRO A 118 -11.74 -5.35 25.44
CA PRO A 118 -11.63 -5.57 26.88
C PRO A 118 -11.57 -4.26 27.70
N GLU A 119 -11.22 -3.14 27.07
CA GLU A 119 -11.06 -1.83 27.73
C GLU A 119 -12.34 -0.97 27.61
N CYS A 120 -12.70 -0.54 26.40
CA CYS A 120 -13.86 0.35 26.18
C CYS A 120 -15.19 -0.38 25.97
N GLY A 121 -15.17 -1.68 25.73
CA GLY A 121 -16.38 -2.47 25.50
C GLY A 121 -17.06 -2.28 24.14
N SER A 122 -16.45 -1.58 23.18
CA SER A 122 -16.95 -1.47 21.80
C SER A 122 -17.08 -2.84 21.12
N HIS A 123 -18.11 -3.02 20.30
CA HIS A 123 -18.42 -4.29 19.65
C HIS A 123 -17.72 -4.40 18.28
N TYR A 124 -17.22 -5.60 17.99
CA TYR A 124 -16.56 -5.96 16.75
C TYR A 124 -17.16 -7.25 16.22
N LEU A 125 -17.47 -7.29 14.92
CA LEU A 125 -18.01 -8.46 14.23
C LEU A 125 -17.06 -8.87 13.11
N PHE A 126 -16.66 -10.13 13.12
CA PHE A 126 -15.85 -10.71 12.06
C PHE A 126 -16.74 -11.09 10.87
N VAL A 127 -16.37 -10.64 9.67
CA VAL A 127 -17.06 -11.00 8.43
C VAL A 127 -16.07 -11.66 7.48
N ARG A 128 -16.41 -12.85 7.00
CA ARG A 128 -15.58 -13.54 6.03
C ARG A 128 -15.65 -12.83 4.68
N HIS A 129 -14.49 -12.54 4.11
CA HIS A 129 -14.35 -11.92 2.79
C HIS A 129 -13.38 -12.73 1.93
N GLU A 130 -13.73 -12.87 0.66
CA GLU A 130 -12.93 -13.56 -0.35
C GLU A 130 -12.12 -12.55 -1.16
N LEU A 131 -10.85 -12.86 -1.38
CA LEU A 131 -10.02 -12.07 -2.28
C LEU A 131 -10.36 -12.41 -3.74
N PRO A 132 -10.35 -11.42 -4.65
CA PRO A 132 -10.42 -11.69 -6.07
C PRO A 132 -9.17 -12.44 -6.56
N ASP A 133 -9.39 -13.41 -7.44
CA ASP A 133 -8.36 -14.28 -8.05
C ASP A 133 -7.26 -13.53 -8.83
#